data_AF-A0A4Q3BEC5-F1
#
_entry.id   AF-A0A4Q3BEC5-F1
#
_cell.length_a   1.000
_cell.length_b   1.000
_cell.length_c   1.000
_cell.angle_alpha   90.00
_cell.angle_beta   90.00
_cell.angle_gamma   90.00
#
_symmetry.space_group_name_H-M   'P 1'
#
loop_
_entity.id
_entity.type
_entity.pdbx_description
1 polymer ?
#
loop_
_entity_poly.entity_id
_entity_poly.type
_entity_poly.pdbx_seq_one_letter_code
_entity_poly.pdbx_strand_id
1 'polypeptide(L)'
;MMRLSPFRKVIKNLNKALFLLLLLLVAAQVFGQSRAELERRRKEKEREIMQTRKRLAETSEKKKETLAYLQLLTKQIEARQSLITTMQYEVRVISESIGQGNDVVFALENDLADLRKEYGKLIYFMYKNRSSYSMLTFVFSSRSINEAFNRIKFIQFYSQYRKKQINLIVETEASLTAKVTDLKQKQQQKQEVLQALGIQKQSLETDKTEKDKLAQRLKGDEKKLRKQLKEKQRAAEKLDRAIREVIARE
;
A
#
# COMPACT_ATOMS: atom_id res chain seq x y z
N MET A 1 49.28 -18.14 -96.30
CA MET A 1 48.27 -17.53 -95.41
C MET A 1 48.94 -17.00 -94.14
N MET A 2 48.38 -15.92 -93.62
CA MET A 2 48.93 -14.94 -92.66
C MET A 2 49.54 -15.46 -91.34
N ARG A 3 50.52 -14.66 -90.86
CA ARG A 3 51.10 -14.59 -89.50
C ARG A 3 50.03 -14.43 -88.41
N LEU A 4 50.32 -14.87 -87.17
CA LEU A 4 49.95 -14.25 -85.86
C LEU A 4 50.42 -15.19 -84.71
N SER A 5 51.64 -15.08 -84.18
CA SER A 5 52.09 -14.17 -83.10
C SER A 5 52.52 -14.97 -81.84
N PRO A 6 53.80 -14.96 -81.43
CA PRO A 6 54.22 -15.45 -80.10
C PRO A 6 53.77 -14.52 -78.95
N PHE A 7 53.21 -13.35 -79.28
CA PHE A 7 52.78 -12.31 -78.33
C PHE A 7 51.66 -12.74 -77.36
N ARG A 8 50.74 -13.62 -77.75
CA ARG A 8 49.56 -13.99 -76.93
C ARG A 8 49.90 -14.83 -75.68
N LYS A 9 50.96 -15.64 -75.73
CA LYS A 9 51.46 -16.41 -74.57
C LYS A 9 52.25 -15.53 -73.60
N VAL A 10 53.04 -14.60 -74.12
CA VAL A 10 53.81 -13.64 -73.31
C VAL A 10 52.86 -12.71 -72.55
N ILE A 11 51.82 -12.19 -73.19
CA ILE A 11 50.82 -11.31 -72.54
C ILE A 11 50.03 -12.06 -71.45
N LYS A 12 49.68 -13.34 -71.65
CA LYS A 12 49.01 -14.15 -70.62
C LYS A 12 49.91 -14.45 -69.41
N ASN A 13 51.21 -14.67 -69.62
CA ASN A 13 52.16 -14.89 -68.53
C ASN A 13 52.50 -13.57 -67.81
N LEU A 14 52.54 -12.45 -68.53
CA LEU A 14 52.72 -11.11 -67.96
C LEU A 14 51.52 -10.70 -67.10
N ASN A 15 50.29 -10.96 -67.53
CA ASN A 15 49.08 -10.70 -66.72
C ASN A 15 49.00 -11.60 -65.47
N LYS A 16 49.47 -12.85 -65.55
CA LYS A 16 49.56 -13.74 -64.36
C LYS A 16 50.62 -13.27 -63.37
N ALA A 17 51.76 -12.80 -63.85
CA ALA A 17 52.81 -12.21 -63.02
C ALA A 17 52.34 -10.90 -62.37
N LEU A 18 51.64 -10.05 -63.12
CA LEU A 18 51.05 -8.80 -62.62
C LEU A 18 49.97 -9.08 -61.56
N PHE A 19 49.14 -10.10 -61.75
CA PHE A 19 48.13 -10.51 -60.78
C PHE A 19 48.75 -11.10 -59.50
N LEU A 20 49.82 -11.90 -59.62
CA LEU A 20 50.61 -12.39 -58.49
C LEU A 20 51.32 -11.26 -57.73
N LEU A 21 51.86 -10.26 -58.44
CA LEU A 21 52.49 -9.08 -57.85
C LEU A 21 51.47 -8.21 -57.12
N LEU A 22 50.27 -8.04 -57.69
CA LEU A 22 49.14 -7.33 -57.05
C LEU A 22 48.65 -8.08 -55.79
N LEU A 23 48.58 -9.41 -55.84
CA LEU A 23 48.22 -10.24 -54.68
C LEU A 23 49.28 -10.17 -53.57
N LEU A 24 50.56 -10.08 -53.93
CA LEU A 24 51.67 -9.86 -52.99
C LEU A 24 51.67 -8.44 -52.40
N LEU A 25 51.31 -7.41 -53.18
CA LEU A 25 51.20 -6.04 -52.68
C LEU A 25 50.03 -5.88 -51.70
N VAL A 26 48.91 -6.56 -51.94
CA VAL A 26 47.74 -6.57 -51.04
C VAL A 26 48.02 -7.41 -49.78
N ALA A 27 48.80 -8.51 -49.89
CA ALA A 27 49.22 -9.30 -48.74
C ALA A 27 50.25 -8.56 -47.84
N ALA A 28 51.09 -7.70 -48.42
CA ALA A 28 52.07 -6.89 -47.66
C ALA A 28 51.42 -5.76 -46.83
N GLN A 29 50.19 -5.35 -47.14
CA GLN A 29 49.46 -4.31 -46.40
C GLN A 29 48.74 -4.85 -45.14
N VAL A 30 48.80 -6.16 -44.86
CA VAL A 30 48.10 -6.80 -43.73
C VAL A 30 49.01 -6.99 -42.50
N PHE A 31 50.32 -6.70 -42.60
CA PHE A 31 51.25 -6.86 -41.49
C PHE A 31 51.72 -5.52 -40.92
N GLY A 32 51.22 -5.19 -39.72
CA GLY A 32 51.89 -4.29 -38.77
C GLY A 32 51.09 -3.06 -38.36
N GLN A 33 50.20 -3.18 -37.36
CA GLN A 33 49.92 -2.03 -36.51
C GLN A 33 51.23 -1.66 -35.80
N SER A 34 51.63 -0.38 -35.84
CA SER A 34 52.91 0.02 -35.23
C SER A 34 52.90 -0.27 -33.72
N ARG A 35 54.02 -0.79 -33.19
CA ARG A 35 54.21 -1.07 -31.76
C ARG A 35 53.79 0.12 -30.88
N ALA A 36 54.10 1.33 -31.32
CA ALA A 36 53.72 2.58 -30.65
C ALA A 36 52.20 2.79 -30.57
N GLU A 37 51.44 2.39 -31.60
CA GLU A 37 49.99 2.48 -31.61
C GLU A 37 49.33 1.44 -30.70
N LEU A 38 49.86 0.21 -30.69
CA LEU A 38 49.41 -0.83 -29.77
C LEU A 38 49.67 -0.45 -28.30
N GLU A 39 50.81 0.16 -27.99
CA GLU A 39 51.10 0.69 -26.66
C GLU A 39 50.19 1.86 -26.27
N ARG A 40 49.89 2.78 -27.19
CA ARG A 40 48.92 3.87 -26.93
C ARG A 40 47.54 3.31 -26.60
N ARG A 41 47.05 2.36 -27.41
CA ARG A 41 45.76 1.68 -27.19
C ARG A 41 45.74 0.92 -25.86
N ARG A 42 46.87 0.32 -25.45
CA ARG A 42 47.00 -0.35 -24.15
C ARG A 42 46.84 0.65 -23.01
N LYS A 43 47.56 1.78 -23.05
CA LYS A 43 47.45 2.84 -22.03
C LYS A 43 46.03 3.42 -21.95
N GLU A 44 45.35 3.58 -23.08
CA GLU A 44 43.93 4.00 -23.09
C GLU A 44 43.01 2.95 -22.46
N LYS A 45 43.18 1.67 -22.78
CA LYS A 45 42.37 0.59 -22.20
C LYS A 45 42.62 0.42 -20.70
N GLU A 46 43.85 0.58 -20.23
CA GLU A 46 44.18 0.61 -18.80
C GLU A 46 43.50 1.79 -18.08
N ARG A 47 43.51 2.99 -18.68
CA ARG A 47 42.76 4.16 -18.17
C ARG A 47 41.26 3.90 -18.09
N GLU A 48 40.67 3.30 -19.12
CA GLU A 48 39.25 2.93 -19.14
C GLU A 48 38.89 1.90 -18.04
N ILE A 49 39.78 0.93 -17.77
CA ILE A 49 39.61 -0.05 -16.69
C ILE A 49 39.67 0.65 -15.33
N MET A 50 40.66 1.54 -15.11
CA MET A 50 40.76 2.28 -13.85
C MET A 50 39.55 3.16 -13.58
N GLN A 51 39.05 3.88 -14.59
CA GLN A 51 37.83 4.67 -14.46
C GLN A 51 36.62 3.81 -14.12
N THR A 52 36.51 2.61 -14.73
CA THR A 52 35.43 1.67 -14.45
C THR A 52 35.52 1.09 -13.03
N ARG A 53 36.74 0.78 -12.55
CA ARG A 53 36.99 0.36 -11.16
C ARG A 53 36.67 1.46 -10.15
N LYS A 54 37.07 2.71 -10.41
CA LYS A 54 36.74 3.87 -9.58
C LYS A 54 35.22 4.07 -9.49
N ARG A 55 34.52 4.04 -10.63
CA ARG A 55 33.06 4.09 -10.67
C ARG A 55 32.41 2.92 -9.94
N LEU A 56 32.98 1.71 -10.02
CA LEU A 56 32.48 0.54 -9.28
C LEU A 56 32.65 0.71 -7.77
N ALA A 57 33.78 1.24 -7.32
CA ALA A 57 34.02 1.56 -5.90
C ALA A 57 33.07 2.64 -5.38
N GLU A 58 32.90 3.74 -6.13
CA GLU A 58 31.92 4.80 -5.83
C GLU A 58 30.48 4.24 -5.80
N THR A 59 30.14 3.35 -6.73
CA THR A 59 28.84 2.67 -6.75
C THR A 59 28.68 1.72 -5.57
N SER A 60 29.76 1.08 -5.11
CA SER A 60 29.76 0.20 -3.92
C SER A 60 29.50 0.98 -2.62
N GLU A 61 30.08 2.17 -2.46
CA GLU A 61 29.80 3.04 -1.30
C GLU A 61 28.37 3.59 -1.37
N LYS A 62 27.92 4.11 -2.52
CA LYS A 62 26.51 4.51 -2.72
C LYS A 62 25.54 3.34 -2.48
N LYS A 63 25.93 2.12 -2.82
CA LYS A 63 25.16 0.92 -2.52
C LYS A 63 25.03 0.69 -1.02
N LYS A 64 26.06 0.93 -0.19
CA LYS A 64 25.94 0.83 1.28
C LYS A 64 24.93 1.83 1.81
N GLU A 65 25.00 3.09 1.38
CA GLU A 65 24.01 4.13 1.75
C GLU A 65 22.60 3.74 1.29
N THR A 66 22.47 3.25 0.06
CA THR A 66 21.18 2.80 -0.48
C THR A 66 20.66 1.54 0.23
N LEU A 67 21.54 0.66 0.70
CA LEU A 67 21.17 -0.52 1.48
C LEU A 67 20.65 -0.11 2.87
N ALA A 68 21.29 0.87 3.50
CA ALA A 68 20.80 1.46 4.75
C ALA A 68 19.43 2.13 4.54
N TYR A 69 19.24 2.87 3.44
CA TYR A 69 17.94 3.43 3.08
C TYR A 69 16.88 2.35 2.80
N LEU A 70 17.24 1.25 2.11
CA LEU A 70 16.35 0.09 1.93
C LEU A 70 15.93 -0.56 3.25
N GLN A 71 16.85 -0.66 4.21
CA GLN A 71 16.55 -1.16 5.54
C GLN A 71 15.60 -0.23 6.29
N LEU A 72 15.83 1.09 6.22
CA LEU A 72 14.94 2.09 6.81
C LEU A 72 13.54 2.02 6.19
N LEU A 73 13.46 1.98 4.86
CA LEU A 73 12.20 1.87 4.13
C LEU A 73 11.47 0.55 4.42
N THR A 74 12.22 -0.54 4.61
CA THR A 74 11.63 -1.83 5.03
C THR A 74 11.03 -1.74 6.43
N LYS A 75 11.74 -1.14 7.40
CA LYS A 75 11.20 -0.89 8.75
C LYS A 75 9.97 0.02 8.71
N GLN A 76 9.97 1.03 7.85
CA GLN A 76 8.84 1.92 7.65
C GLN A 76 7.61 1.17 7.10
N ILE A 77 7.81 0.28 6.12
CA ILE A 77 6.76 -0.59 5.58
C ILE A 77 6.20 -1.52 6.67
N GLU A 78 7.06 -2.15 7.47
CA GLU A 78 6.65 -3.02 8.58
C GLU A 78 5.84 -2.25 9.63
N ALA A 79 6.32 -1.08 10.05
CA ALA A 79 5.62 -0.22 10.99
C ALA A 79 4.24 0.20 10.46
N ARG A 80 4.16 0.54 9.16
CA ARG A 80 2.88 0.92 8.53
C ARG A 80 1.93 -0.26 8.39
N GLN A 81 2.42 -1.46 8.09
CA GLN A 81 1.60 -2.67 8.05
C GLN A 81 1.03 -3.00 9.44
N SER A 82 1.84 -2.81 10.49
CA SER A 82 1.38 -2.93 11.89
C SER A 82 0.30 -1.90 12.20
N LEU A 83 0.52 -0.63 11.84
CA LEU A 83 -0.47 0.44 12.04
C LEU A 83 -1.80 0.14 11.34
N ILE A 84 -1.75 -0.29 10.07
CA ILE A 84 -2.93 -0.71 9.30
C ILE A 84 -3.69 -1.82 10.03
N THR A 85 -2.97 -2.81 10.57
CA THR A 85 -3.58 -3.94 11.30
C THR A 85 -4.28 -3.45 12.58
N THR A 86 -3.64 -2.54 13.33
CA THR A 86 -4.24 -1.92 14.53
C THR A 86 -5.50 -1.14 14.18
N MET A 87 -5.47 -0.32 13.12
CA MET A 87 -6.64 0.46 12.69
C MET A 87 -7.78 -0.44 12.19
N GLN A 88 -7.47 -1.56 11.53
CA GLN A 88 -8.48 -2.55 11.14
C GLN A 88 -9.15 -3.20 12.36
N TYR A 89 -8.37 -3.49 13.40
CA TYR A 89 -8.90 -3.99 14.66
C TYR A 89 -9.78 -2.94 15.35
N GLU A 90 -9.35 -1.68 15.40
CA GLU A 90 -10.13 -0.58 15.94
C GLU A 90 -11.49 -0.43 15.23
N VAL A 91 -11.52 -0.46 13.90
CA VAL A 91 -12.77 -0.44 13.12
C VAL A 91 -13.69 -1.61 13.48
N ARG A 92 -13.13 -2.80 13.72
CA ARG A 92 -13.91 -3.97 14.13
C ARG A 92 -14.53 -3.76 15.50
N VAL A 93 -13.74 -3.34 16.50
CA VAL A 93 -14.21 -3.08 17.86
C VAL A 93 -15.31 -2.00 17.88
N ILE A 94 -15.12 -0.90 17.15
CA ILE A 94 -16.15 0.14 17.04
C ILE A 94 -17.41 -0.41 16.37
N SER A 95 -17.28 -1.25 15.33
CA SER A 95 -18.42 -1.86 14.64
C SER A 95 -19.20 -2.82 15.55
N GLU A 96 -18.51 -3.62 16.35
CA GLU A 96 -19.12 -4.50 17.34
C GLU A 96 -19.85 -3.69 18.42
N SER A 97 -19.25 -2.60 18.92
CA SER A 97 -19.90 -1.70 19.88
C SER A 97 -21.15 -1.02 19.30
N ILE A 98 -21.11 -0.64 18.02
CA ILE A 98 -22.29 -0.10 17.32
C ILE A 98 -23.38 -1.17 17.20
N GLY A 99 -23.01 -2.41 16.84
CA GLY A 99 -23.95 -3.54 16.77
C GLY A 99 -24.68 -3.76 18.10
N GLN A 100 -23.93 -3.95 19.18
CA GLN A 100 -24.48 -4.08 20.53
C GLN A 100 -25.33 -2.87 20.94
N GLY A 101 -24.90 -1.66 20.56
CA GLY A 101 -25.65 -0.45 20.84
C GLY A 101 -26.99 -0.39 20.11
N ASN A 102 -27.04 -0.84 18.86
CA ASN A 102 -28.28 -0.91 18.08
C ASN A 102 -29.27 -1.92 18.69
N ASP A 103 -28.78 -3.06 19.19
CA ASP A 103 -29.63 -4.03 19.89
C ASP A 103 -30.28 -3.41 21.14
N VAL A 104 -29.51 -2.61 21.89
CA VAL A 104 -30.03 -1.86 23.05
C VAL A 104 -31.03 -0.79 22.63
N VAL A 105 -30.77 -0.05 21.54
CA VAL A 105 -31.72 0.94 20.99
C VAL A 105 -33.02 0.25 20.61
N PHE A 106 -32.97 -0.88 19.91
CA PHE A 106 -34.16 -1.63 19.51
C PHE A 106 -34.97 -2.11 20.73
N ALA A 107 -34.29 -2.60 21.78
CA ALA A 107 -34.95 -2.97 23.03
C ALA A 107 -35.66 -1.77 23.68
N LEU A 108 -34.97 -0.63 23.82
CA LEU A 108 -35.52 0.60 24.40
C LEU A 108 -36.69 1.17 23.57
N GLU A 109 -36.64 1.06 22.24
CA GLU A 109 -37.74 1.48 21.36
C GLU A 109 -38.99 0.63 21.57
N ASN A 110 -38.83 -0.70 21.69
CA ASN A 110 -39.94 -1.60 22.00
C ASN A 110 -40.51 -1.34 23.39
N ASP A 111 -39.66 -1.22 24.41
CA ASP A 111 -40.07 -0.90 25.78
C ASP A 111 -40.84 0.43 25.83
N LEU A 112 -40.33 1.46 25.14
CA LEU A 112 -40.98 2.76 25.07
C LEU A 112 -42.35 2.68 24.36
N ALA A 113 -42.45 1.90 23.28
CA ALA A 113 -43.70 1.69 22.57
C ALA A 113 -44.74 0.98 23.45
N ASP A 114 -44.34 -0.06 24.17
CA ASP A 114 -45.21 -0.79 25.09
C ASP A 114 -45.63 0.07 26.27
N LEU A 115 -44.71 0.81 26.89
CA LEU A 115 -45.04 1.76 27.97
C LEU A 115 -46.03 2.82 27.49
N ARG A 116 -45.82 3.41 26.30
CA ARG A 116 -46.75 4.41 25.72
C ARG A 116 -48.11 3.79 25.42
N LYS A 117 -48.17 2.55 24.93
CA LYS A 117 -49.40 1.82 24.66
C LYS A 117 -50.19 1.54 25.94
N GLU A 118 -49.55 1.00 26.97
CA GLU A 118 -50.18 0.73 28.27
C GLU A 118 -50.65 2.01 28.95
N TYR A 119 -49.84 3.07 28.91
CA TYR A 119 -50.25 4.39 29.40
C TYR A 119 -51.43 4.96 28.60
N GLY A 120 -51.45 4.79 27.28
CA GLY A 120 -52.56 5.18 26.42
C GLY A 120 -53.88 4.48 26.79
N LYS A 121 -53.84 3.16 27.05
CA LYS A 121 -55.01 2.41 27.56
C LYS A 121 -55.51 2.96 28.89
N LEU A 122 -54.57 3.30 29.79
CA LEU A 122 -54.86 3.89 31.10
C LEU A 122 -55.59 5.23 30.98
N ILE A 123 -55.10 6.11 30.11
CA ILE A 123 -55.71 7.41 29.82
C ILE A 123 -57.07 7.26 29.15
N TYR A 124 -57.21 6.36 28.20
CA TYR A 124 -58.49 6.09 27.54
C TYR A 124 -59.55 5.56 28.52
N PHE A 125 -59.18 4.61 29.39
CA PHE A 125 -60.06 4.11 30.44
C PHE A 125 -60.49 5.25 31.37
N MET A 126 -59.55 6.09 31.81
CA MET A 126 -59.89 7.25 32.65
C MET A 126 -60.82 8.23 31.95
N TYR A 127 -60.56 8.53 30.67
CA TYR A 127 -61.38 9.44 29.88
C TYR A 127 -62.83 8.95 29.82
N LYS A 128 -63.05 7.65 29.60
CA LYS A 128 -64.40 7.05 29.61
C LYS A 128 -65.09 7.14 30.97
N ASN A 129 -64.32 7.16 32.06
CA ASN A 129 -64.82 7.14 33.43
C ASN A 129 -64.67 8.51 34.15
N ARG A 130 -64.37 9.58 33.41
CA ARG A 130 -63.79 10.85 33.90
C ARG A 130 -64.69 11.77 34.73
N SER A 131 -65.98 11.48 34.85
CA SER A 131 -66.89 12.42 35.53
C SER A 131 -66.43 12.64 36.98
N SER A 132 -66.20 13.89 37.39
CA SER A 132 -65.82 14.23 38.77
C SER A 132 -66.89 13.81 39.77
N TYR A 133 -68.15 13.81 39.30
CA TYR A 133 -69.28 13.22 40.01
C TYR A 133 -69.09 11.71 40.16
N SER A 134 -68.55 11.00 39.17
CA SER A 134 -68.24 9.56 39.22
C SER A 134 -67.20 9.21 40.30
N MET A 135 -66.15 10.01 40.50
CA MET A 135 -65.12 9.68 41.49
C MET A 135 -65.54 10.00 42.93
N LEU A 136 -66.21 11.14 43.16
CA LEU A 136 -66.81 11.45 44.46
C LEU A 136 -67.96 10.48 44.77
N THR A 137 -68.86 10.22 43.80
CA THR A 137 -69.92 9.22 43.93
C THR A 137 -69.32 7.82 44.14
N PHE A 138 -68.20 7.47 43.51
CA PHE A 138 -67.52 6.21 43.75
C PHE A 138 -67.05 6.10 45.20
N VAL A 139 -66.53 7.16 45.82
CA VAL A 139 -66.17 7.08 47.25
C VAL A 139 -67.41 7.08 48.15
N PHE A 140 -68.40 7.95 47.89
CA PHE A 140 -69.58 8.14 48.73
C PHE A 140 -70.69 7.09 48.55
N SER A 141 -70.69 6.30 47.47
CA SER A 141 -71.60 5.15 47.26
C SER A 141 -71.13 3.87 47.97
N SER A 142 -70.23 3.99 48.92
CA SER A 142 -69.72 2.87 49.71
C SER A 142 -70.76 2.45 50.77
N ARG A 143 -70.84 1.14 51.03
CA ARG A 143 -71.77 0.57 52.02
C ARG A 143 -71.25 0.67 53.46
N SER A 144 -69.97 1.01 53.62
CA SER A 144 -69.31 1.16 54.93
C SER A 144 -68.12 2.12 54.86
N ILE A 145 -67.72 2.65 56.02
CA ILE A 145 -66.52 3.50 56.16
C ILE A 145 -65.25 2.75 55.70
N ASN A 146 -65.14 1.46 56.00
CA ASN A 146 -64.02 0.63 55.55
C ASN A 146 -63.95 0.53 54.02
N GLU A 147 -65.10 0.39 53.36
CA GLU A 147 -65.16 0.36 51.89
C GLU A 147 -64.79 1.72 51.29
N ALA A 148 -65.27 2.83 51.85
CA ALA A 148 -64.90 4.18 51.44
C ALA A 148 -63.37 4.40 51.54
N PHE A 149 -62.78 3.98 52.65
CA PHE A 149 -61.35 4.08 52.91
C PHE A 149 -60.51 3.26 51.91
N ASN A 150 -60.93 2.03 51.60
CA ASN A 150 -60.28 1.20 50.59
C ASN A 150 -60.38 1.83 49.18
N ARG A 151 -61.54 2.41 48.82
CA ARG A 151 -61.72 3.15 47.55
C ARG A 151 -60.79 4.37 47.47
N ILE A 152 -60.61 5.13 48.56
CA ILE A 152 -59.65 6.26 48.62
C ILE A 152 -58.21 5.77 48.43
N LYS A 153 -57.80 4.70 49.14
CA LYS A 153 -56.48 4.10 48.97
C LYS A 153 -56.22 3.63 47.54
N PHE A 154 -57.23 3.04 46.89
CA PHE A 154 -57.15 2.63 45.50
C PHE A 154 -56.89 3.82 44.56
N ILE A 155 -57.60 4.93 44.76
CA ILE A 155 -57.39 6.17 43.97
C ILE A 155 -55.97 6.71 44.15
N GLN A 156 -55.46 6.73 45.39
CA GLN A 156 -54.10 7.16 45.69
C GLN A 156 -53.06 6.25 45.00
N PHE A 157 -53.20 4.94 45.15
CA PHE A 157 -52.34 3.96 44.49
C PHE A 157 -52.33 4.15 42.97
N TYR A 158 -53.50 4.32 42.36
CA TYR A 158 -53.61 4.52 40.92
C TYR A 158 -52.96 5.84 40.45
N SER A 159 -53.11 6.93 41.22
CA SER A 159 -52.44 8.19 40.90
C SER A 159 -50.92 8.07 41.00
N GLN A 160 -50.41 7.36 42.01
CA GLN A 160 -48.99 7.06 42.13
C GLN A 160 -48.50 6.18 40.98
N TYR A 161 -49.27 5.16 40.60
CA TYR A 161 -48.95 4.27 39.47
C TYR A 161 -48.83 5.05 38.15
N ARG A 162 -49.76 5.98 37.86
CA ARG A 162 -49.66 6.88 36.69
C ARG A 162 -48.37 7.70 36.69
N LYS A 163 -48.04 8.30 37.84
CA LYS A 163 -46.82 9.11 37.97
C LYS A 163 -45.58 8.25 37.72
N LYS A 164 -45.53 7.03 38.27
CA LYS A 164 -44.46 6.07 38.01
C LYS A 164 -44.36 5.69 36.53
N GLN A 165 -45.48 5.40 35.86
CA GLN A 165 -45.51 5.06 34.44
C GLN A 165 -44.97 6.20 33.56
N ILE A 166 -45.36 7.45 33.84
CA ILE A 166 -44.81 8.60 33.12
C ILE A 166 -43.32 8.77 33.37
N ASN A 167 -42.87 8.63 34.61
CA ASN A 167 -41.45 8.71 34.92
C ASN A 167 -40.67 7.63 34.15
N LEU A 168 -41.17 6.39 34.10
CA LEU A 168 -40.55 5.32 33.30
C LEU A 168 -40.47 5.68 31.81
N ILE A 169 -41.53 6.23 31.23
CA ILE A 169 -41.53 6.67 29.82
C ILE A 169 -40.45 7.73 29.60
N VAL A 170 -40.39 8.75 30.46
CA VAL A 170 -39.42 9.86 30.35
C VAL A 170 -37.98 9.35 30.53
N GLU A 171 -37.73 8.49 31.49
CA GLU A 171 -36.41 7.89 31.73
C GLU A 171 -35.97 6.99 30.58
N THR A 172 -36.89 6.20 30.01
CA THR A 172 -36.62 5.33 28.85
C THR A 172 -36.34 6.17 27.60
N GLU A 173 -37.10 7.24 27.37
CA GLU A 173 -36.90 8.17 26.25
C GLU A 173 -35.57 8.93 26.37
N ALA A 174 -35.20 9.36 27.58
CA ALA A 174 -33.89 9.97 27.84
C ALA A 174 -32.75 8.97 27.57
N SER A 175 -32.88 7.73 28.03
CA SER A 175 -31.90 6.66 27.82
C SER A 175 -31.74 6.33 26.33
N LEU A 176 -32.85 6.21 25.60
CA LEU A 176 -32.89 6.00 24.16
C LEU A 176 -32.17 7.13 23.42
N THR A 177 -32.50 8.39 23.75
CA THR A 177 -31.89 9.57 23.12
C THR A 177 -30.39 9.64 23.37
N ALA A 178 -29.95 9.38 24.60
CA ALA A 178 -28.54 9.31 24.96
C ALA A 178 -27.83 8.21 24.17
N LYS A 179 -28.45 7.03 24.04
CA LYS A 179 -27.84 5.90 23.33
C LYS A 179 -27.73 6.13 21.82
N VAL A 180 -28.76 6.71 21.20
CA VAL A 180 -28.72 7.11 19.78
C VAL A 180 -27.62 8.15 19.54
N THR A 181 -27.40 9.07 20.48
CA THR A 181 -26.35 10.09 20.38
C THR A 181 -24.95 9.46 20.48
N ASP A 182 -24.72 8.55 21.44
CA ASP A 182 -23.48 7.75 21.55
C ASP A 182 -23.18 7.00 20.25
N LEU A 183 -24.19 6.35 19.65
CA LEU A 183 -24.01 5.59 18.41
C LEU A 183 -23.64 6.48 17.23
N LYS A 184 -24.22 7.69 17.12
CA LYS A 184 -23.84 8.66 16.09
C LYS A 184 -22.39 9.09 16.23
N GLN A 185 -21.92 9.34 17.45
CA GLN A 185 -20.52 9.68 17.71
C GLN A 185 -19.58 8.54 17.31
N LYS A 186 -19.91 7.30 17.69
CA LYS A 186 -19.13 6.11 17.29
C LYS A 186 -19.10 5.90 15.78
N GLN A 187 -20.21 6.16 15.09
CA GLN A 187 -20.27 6.06 13.64
C GLN A 187 -19.37 7.09 12.95
N GLN A 188 -19.29 8.31 13.51
CA GLN A 188 -18.36 9.33 13.03
C GLN A 188 -16.90 8.95 13.30
N GLN A 189 -16.57 8.49 14.52
CA GLN A 189 -15.23 7.98 14.85
C GLN A 189 -14.80 6.85 13.89
N LYS A 190 -15.69 5.89 13.63
CA LYS A 190 -15.43 4.81 12.66
C LYS A 190 -15.09 5.36 11.27
N GLN A 191 -15.80 6.38 10.82
CA GLN A 191 -15.57 6.99 9.51
C GLN A 191 -14.19 7.68 9.44
N GLU A 192 -13.79 8.36 10.50
CA GLU A 192 -12.46 9.00 10.61
C GLU A 192 -11.33 7.95 10.54
N VAL A 193 -11.46 6.84 11.29
CA VAL A 193 -10.49 5.73 11.26
C VAL A 193 -10.43 5.09 9.88
N LEU A 194 -11.57 4.90 9.20
CA LEU A 194 -11.62 4.35 7.84
C LEU A 194 -10.94 5.26 6.81
N GLN A 195 -11.12 6.58 6.91
CA GLN A 195 -10.43 7.53 6.04
C GLN A 195 -8.92 7.48 6.25
N ALA A 196 -8.48 7.52 7.50
CA ALA A 196 -7.07 7.42 7.85
C ALA A 196 -6.46 6.08 7.38
N LEU A 197 -7.21 4.97 7.48
CA LEU A 197 -6.80 3.66 6.98
C LEU A 197 -6.59 3.67 5.46
N GLY A 198 -7.47 4.35 4.72
CA GLY A 198 -7.31 4.53 3.27
C GLY A 198 -6.00 5.23 2.91
N ILE A 199 -5.68 6.32 3.62
CA ILE A 199 -4.42 7.06 3.45
C ILE A 199 -3.21 6.16 3.73
N GLN A 200 -3.21 5.41 4.84
CA GLN A 200 -2.10 4.52 5.18
C GLN A 200 -1.89 3.42 4.15
N LYS A 201 -2.96 2.85 3.58
CA LYS A 201 -2.86 1.86 2.49
C LYS A 201 -2.22 2.45 1.23
N GLN A 202 -2.62 3.67 0.84
CA GLN A 202 -2.03 4.33 -0.32
C GLN A 202 -0.54 4.64 -0.09
N SER A 203 -0.19 5.13 1.10
CA SER A 203 1.23 5.35 1.46
C SER A 203 1.99 4.02 1.41
N LEU A 204 1.45 2.92 1.96
CA LEU A 204 2.09 1.61 1.94
C LEU A 204 2.44 1.15 0.53
N GLU A 205 1.52 1.28 -0.42
CA GLU A 205 1.79 0.92 -1.82
C GLU A 205 2.85 1.83 -2.46
N THR A 206 2.89 3.11 -2.07
CA THR A 206 3.93 4.05 -2.49
C THR A 206 5.31 3.58 -1.98
N ASP A 207 5.44 3.26 -0.70
CA ASP A 207 6.70 2.79 -0.11
C ASP A 207 7.17 1.46 -0.71
N LYS A 208 6.25 0.52 -0.93
CA LYS A 208 6.58 -0.77 -1.60
C LYS A 208 7.10 -0.53 -3.00
N THR A 209 6.43 0.33 -3.77
CA THR A 209 6.85 0.69 -5.12
C THR A 209 8.23 1.35 -5.12
N GLU A 210 8.49 2.24 -4.15
CA GLU A 210 9.80 2.87 -3.98
C GLU A 210 10.87 1.83 -3.64
N LYS A 211 10.59 0.93 -2.70
CA LYS A 211 11.49 -0.16 -2.30
C LYS A 211 11.85 -1.03 -3.50
N ASP A 212 10.87 -1.41 -4.30
CA ASP A 212 11.07 -2.25 -5.48
C ASP A 212 11.90 -1.54 -6.55
N LYS A 213 11.61 -0.27 -6.85
CA LYS A 213 12.39 0.55 -7.77
C LYS A 213 13.84 0.67 -7.33
N LEU A 214 14.06 0.91 -6.04
CA LEU A 214 15.39 1.07 -5.46
C LEU A 214 16.18 -0.24 -5.49
N ALA A 215 15.55 -1.36 -5.14
CA ALA A 215 16.14 -2.69 -5.21
C ALA A 215 16.51 -3.09 -6.66
N GLN A 216 15.63 -2.79 -7.63
CA GLN A 216 15.91 -3.04 -9.05
C GLN A 216 17.06 -2.17 -9.58
N ARG A 217 17.09 -0.88 -9.24
CA ARG A 217 18.16 0.05 -9.67
C ARG A 217 19.53 -0.41 -9.17
N LEU A 218 19.63 -0.76 -7.88
CA LEU A 218 20.87 -1.29 -7.29
C LEU A 218 21.37 -2.56 -7.99
N LYS A 219 20.48 -3.52 -8.25
CA LYS A 219 20.83 -4.78 -8.93
C LYS A 219 21.25 -4.56 -10.38
N GLY A 220 20.61 -3.60 -11.07
CA GLY A 220 20.89 -3.23 -12.45
C GLY A 220 22.27 -2.58 -12.64
N ASP A 221 22.57 -1.55 -11.84
CA ASP A 221 23.79 -0.75 -11.96
C ASP A 221 25.05 -1.60 -11.68
N GLU A 222 25.01 -2.44 -10.64
CA GLU A 222 26.12 -3.34 -10.32
C GLU A 222 26.35 -4.38 -11.43
N LYS A 223 25.28 -4.99 -11.94
CA LYS A 223 25.36 -5.99 -13.02
C LYS A 223 25.95 -5.36 -14.29
N LYS A 224 25.53 -4.14 -14.65
CA LYS A 224 26.02 -3.40 -15.81
C LYS A 224 27.51 -3.07 -15.68
N LEU A 225 27.94 -2.53 -14.55
CA LEU A 225 29.35 -2.18 -14.32
C LEU A 225 30.26 -3.42 -14.27
N ARG A 226 29.82 -4.52 -13.65
CA ARG A 226 30.56 -5.80 -13.66
C ARG A 226 30.70 -6.37 -15.07
N LYS A 227 29.63 -6.31 -15.88
CA LYS A 227 29.67 -6.75 -17.29
C LYS A 227 30.66 -5.91 -18.08
N GLN A 228 30.58 -4.57 -17.98
CA GLN A 228 31.51 -3.65 -18.64
C GLN A 228 32.96 -3.87 -18.21
N LEU A 229 33.21 -4.09 -16.91
CA LEU A 229 34.55 -4.39 -16.40
C LEU A 229 35.10 -5.69 -17.02
N LYS A 230 34.30 -6.75 -17.05
CA LYS A 230 34.69 -8.05 -17.63
C LYS A 230 34.97 -7.96 -19.14
N GLU A 231 34.16 -7.20 -19.87
CA GLU A 231 34.36 -6.94 -21.30
C GLU A 231 35.66 -6.16 -21.56
N LYS A 232 35.91 -5.10 -20.77
CA LYS A 232 37.14 -4.29 -20.87
C LYS A 232 38.40 -5.07 -20.49
N GLN A 233 38.34 -5.91 -19.45
CA GLN A 233 39.45 -6.79 -19.07
C GLN A 233 39.79 -7.80 -20.18
N ARG A 234 38.78 -8.46 -20.75
CA ARG A 234 38.97 -9.38 -21.88
C ARG A 234 39.57 -8.67 -23.10
N ALA A 235 39.17 -7.43 -23.38
CA ALA A 235 39.74 -6.63 -24.47
C ALA A 235 41.21 -6.29 -24.20
N ALA A 236 41.56 -5.89 -22.97
CA ALA A 236 42.94 -5.64 -22.57
C ALA A 236 43.82 -6.89 -22.66
N GLU A 237 43.35 -8.05 -22.17
CA GLU A 237 44.07 -9.33 -22.26
C GLU A 237 44.31 -9.80 -23.71
N LYS A 238 43.40 -9.49 -24.63
CA LYS A 238 43.59 -9.76 -26.06
C LYS A 238 44.66 -8.86 -26.65
N LEU A 239 44.66 -7.57 -26.29
CA LEU A 239 45.66 -6.61 -26.74
C LEU A 239 47.06 -6.95 -26.20
N ASP A 240 47.18 -7.34 -24.92
CA ASP A 240 48.44 -7.76 -24.31
C ASP A 240 49.00 -9.05 -24.92
N ARG A 241 48.12 -9.95 -25.40
CA ARG A 241 48.54 -11.12 -26.17
C ARG A 241 49.07 -10.72 -27.55
N ALA A 242 48.35 -9.88 -28.28
CA ALA A 242 48.78 -9.38 -29.58
C ALA A 242 50.12 -8.63 -29.50
N ILE A 243 50.34 -7.82 -28.46
CA ILE A 243 51.62 -7.13 -28.23
C ILE A 243 52.75 -8.13 -27.97
N ARG A 244 52.51 -9.15 -27.13
CA ARG A 244 53.52 -10.21 -26.88
C ARG A 244 53.86 -11.00 -28.13
N GLU A 245 52.88 -11.28 -28.97
CA GLU A 245 53.11 -11.96 -30.26
C GLU A 245 53.89 -11.10 -31.26
N VAL A 246 53.70 -9.77 -31.25
CA VAL A 246 54.50 -8.86 -32.07
C VAL A 246 55.94 -8.78 -31.55
N ILE A 247 56.12 -8.67 -30.22
CA ILE A 247 57.46 -8.64 -29.59
C ILE A 247 58.23 -9.95 -29.81
N ALA A 248 57.55 -11.09 -29.83
CA ALA A 248 58.19 -12.40 -30.04
C ALA A 248 58.55 -12.68 -31.52
N ARG A 249 58.09 -11.84 -32.46
CA ARG A 249 58.41 -11.92 -33.90
C ARG A 249 59.46 -10.89 -34.33
N GLU A 250 59.76 -9.92 -33.47
CA GLU A 250 60.94 -9.02 -33.57
C GLU A 250 62.18 -9.73 -33.00
#